data_AF-Q89CW4-F1
#
_entry.id   AF-Q89CW4-F1
#
_cell.length_a   1.000
_cell.length_b   1.000
_cell.length_c   1.000
_cell.angle_alpha   90.00
_cell.angle_beta   90.00
_cell.angle_gamma   90.00
#
_symmetry.space_group_name_H-M   'P 1'
#
loop_
_entity.id
_entity.type
_entity.pdbx_description
1 polymer ?
#
loop_
_entity_poly.entity_id
_entity_poly.type
_entity_poly.pdbx_seq_one_letter_code
_entity_poly.pdbx_strand_id
1 'polypeptide(L)'
;MIGIDYWRTEWSTFHYNLGWSRWVRFLDGWIAKCAMAVPVVGYLVLFNDGVSQHISFNDLASEHQLSVLSLTASGRLKLIYFGLIILGSANILYRLRRPYIFRVGTDQFDYVERALVHFTVDNYIDLNGVIRHEGHRTLHGKYDDAEFDSFVDAATGRNNPDVGNWNLAKSKFEGLLRSILIETFFRNDVKHRLALTCFLLLAFCGYGLLLIPSFDLFVKVIRVTIRGVT
;
A
#
# COMPACT_ATOMS: atom_id res chain seq x y z
N MET A 1 0.21 -23.01 -31.58
CA MET A 1 0.93 -21.74 -31.31
C MET A 1 -0.03 -20.66 -30.81
N ILE A 2 -0.95 -20.99 -29.88
CA ILE A 2 -1.98 -20.06 -29.35
C ILE A 2 -1.82 -19.86 -27.82
N GLY A 3 -1.17 -20.80 -27.13
CA GLY A 3 -0.99 -20.73 -25.68
C GLY A 3 0.04 -19.70 -25.19
N ILE A 4 1.10 -19.41 -25.95
CA ILE A 4 2.19 -18.52 -25.49
C ILE A 4 1.75 -17.04 -25.44
N ASP A 5 0.89 -16.62 -26.38
CA ASP A 5 0.41 -15.24 -26.44
C ASP A 5 -0.63 -14.93 -25.35
N TYR A 6 -1.41 -15.92 -24.94
CA TYR A 6 -2.37 -15.79 -23.83
C TYR A 6 -1.65 -15.45 -22.51
N TRP A 7 -0.63 -16.23 -22.14
CA TRP A 7 0.15 -16.02 -20.91
C TRP A 7 0.86 -14.66 -20.89
N ARG A 8 1.35 -14.17 -22.04
CA ARG A 8 1.97 -12.84 -22.11
C ARG A 8 0.97 -11.71 -21.85
N THR A 9 -0.27 -11.87 -22.31
CA THR A 9 -1.33 -10.86 -22.18
C THR A 9 -1.85 -10.78 -20.74
N GLU A 10 -1.98 -11.92 -20.06
CA GLU A 10 -2.34 -11.93 -18.63
C GLU A 10 -1.23 -11.34 -17.77
N TRP A 11 0.04 -11.68 -18.04
CA TRP A 11 1.17 -11.15 -17.27
C TRP A 11 1.34 -9.64 -17.45
N SER A 12 1.15 -9.12 -18.67
CA SER A 12 1.19 -7.67 -18.91
C SER A 12 0.05 -6.96 -18.19
N THR A 13 -1.14 -7.55 -18.15
CA THR A 13 -2.30 -7.03 -17.41
C THR A 13 -2.05 -7.04 -15.91
N PHE A 14 -1.51 -8.12 -15.36
CA PHE A 14 -1.13 -8.20 -13.94
C PHE A 14 -0.05 -7.15 -13.61
N HIS A 15 1.00 -7.07 -14.42
CA HIS A 15 2.07 -6.10 -14.23
C HIS A 15 1.55 -4.67 -14.35
N TYR A 16 0.64 -4.38 -15.27
CA TYR A 16 0.00 -3.08 -15.40
C TYR A 16 -0.83 -2.72 -14.16
N ASN A 17 -1.54 -3.70 -13.61
CA ASN A 17 -2.42 -3.56 -12.45
C ASN A 17 -1.69 -3.56 -11.09
N LEU A 18 -0.40 -3.90 -11.05
CA LEU A 18 0.40 -3.90 -9.83
C LEU A 18 0.81 -2.47 -9.45
N GLY A 19 -0.11 -1.73 -8.82
CA GLY A 19 0.08 -0.34 -8.38
C GLY A 19 0.01 -0.20 -6.86
N TRP A 20 0.73 0.78 -6.31
CA TRP A 20 0.65 1.16 -4.90
C TRP A 20 -0.79 1.43 -4.47
N SER A 21 -1.53 2.17 -5.29
CA SER A 21 -2.94 2.57 -5.08
C SER A 21 -3.84 1.40 -4.64
N ARG A 22 -3.73 0.24 -5.30
CA ARG A 22 -4.56 -0.94 -5.03
C ARG A 22 -4.22 -1.63 -3.71
N TRP A 23 -2.95 -1.63 -3.34
CA TRP A 23 -2.45 -2.38 -2.19
C TRP A 23 -2.37 -1.55 -0.90
N VAL A 24 -2.63 -0.24 -0.97
CA VAL A 24 -2.66 0.65 0.21
C VAL A 24 -3.56 0.09 1.30
N ARG A 25 -4.77 -0.39 0.96
CA ARG A 25 -5.74 -0.89 1.94
C ARG A 25 -5.27 -2.16 2.66
N PHE A 26 -4.55 -3.03 1.94
CA PHE A 26 -4.00 -4.26 2.49
C PHE A 26 -2.83 -3.98 3.44
N LEU A 27 -1.91 -3.12 3.02
CA LEU A 27 -0.72 -2.78 3.81
C LEU A 27 -1.02 -1.82 4.96
N ASP A 28 -1.97 -0.89 4.81
CA ASP A 28 -2.39 0.05 5.87
C ASP A 28 -3.69 -0.34 6.60
N GLY A 29 -4.03 -1.63 6.55
CA GLY A 29 -5.17 -2.20 7.27
C GLY A 29 -5.04 -2.09 8.80
N TRP A 30 -6.16 -2.21 9.51
CA TRP A 30 -6.18 -2.13 10.98
C TRP A 30 -5.31 -3.22 11.64
N ILE A 31 -5.26 -4.44 11.07
CA ILE A 31 -4.43 -5.54 11.59
C ILE A 31 -2.95 -5.16 11.56
N ALA A 32 -2.48 -4.63 10.43
CA ALA A 32 -1.11 -4.16 10.28
C ALA A 32 -0.79 -3.01 11.23
N LYS A 33 -1.78 -2.14 11.53
CA LYS A 33 -1.65 -1.08 12.54
C LYS A 33 -1.51 -1.62 13.95
N CYS A 34 -2.34 -2.60 14.33
CA CYS A 34 -2.23 -3.28 15.62
C CYS A 34 -0.91 -4.04 15.76
N ALA A 35 -0.42 -4.66 14.69
CA ALA A 35 0.83 -5.41 14.67
C ALA A 35 2.06 -4.53 15.02
N MET A 36 2.02 -3.22 14.78
CA MET A 36 3.09 -2.31 15.19
C MET A 36 3.25 -2.18 16.72
N ALA A 37 2.21 -2.45 17.50
CA ALA A 37 2.29 -2.42 18.96
C ALA A 37 2.96 -3.68 19.54
N VAL A 38 3.04 -4.76 18.76
CA VAL A 38 3.45 -6.09 19.24
C VAL A 38 4.93 -6.15 19.65
N PRO A 39 5.88 -5.54 18.92
CA PRO A 39 7.27 -5.48 19.40
C PRO A 39 7.40 -4.78 20.75
N VAL A 40 6.62 -3.71 20.98
CA VAL A 40 6.63 -2.96 22.25
C VAL A 40 6.08 -3.83 23.38
N VAL A 41 4.92 -4.46 23.17
CA VAL A 41 4.31 -5.37 24.15
C VAL A 41 5.24 -6.57 24.44
N GLY A 42 5.82 -7.17 23.41
CA GLY A 42 6.75 -8.28 23.55
C GLY A 42 8.01 -7.91 24.34
N TYR A 43 8.56 -6.72 24.09
CA TYR A 43 9.68 -6.20 24.87
C TYR A 43 9.30 -5.98 26.34
N LEU A 44 8.13 -5.40 26.61
CA LEU A 44 7.63 -5.21 27.98
C LEU A 44 7.43 -6.53 28.73
N VAL A 45 6.96 -7.57 28.05
CA VAL A 45 6.81 -8.91 28.63
C VAL A 45 8.16 -9.53 28.96
N LEU A 46 9.15 -9.40 28.06
CA LEU A 46 10.51 -9.92 28.29
C LEU A 46 11.24 -9.19 29.41
N PHE A 47 11.00 -7.89 29.57
CA PHE A 47 11.67 -7.08 30.59
C PHE A 47 10.99 -7.13 31.96
N ASN A 48 9.78 -7.69 32.02
CA ASN A 48 9.06 -7.87 33.27
C ASN A 48 9.13 -9.35 33.69
N ASP A 49 10.17 -9.68 34.45
CA ASP A 49 10.36 -11.02 35.04
C ASP A 49 9.11 -11.49 35.81
N GLY A 50 8.33 -10.58 36.41
CA GLY A 50 7.09 -10.89 37.12
C GLY A 50 5.94 -11.32 36.19
N VAL A 51 5.82 -10.72 35.00
CA VAL A 51 4.80 -11.13 34.01
C VAL A 51 5.18 -12.48 33.38
N SER A 52 6.47 -12.73 33.15
CA SER A 52 6.94 -14.04 32.67
C SER A 52 6.65 -15.18 33.66
N GLN A 53 6.66 -14.91 34.97
CA GLN A 53 6.36 -15.90 36.01
C GLN A 53 4.86 -16.19 36.16
N HIS A 54 3.99 -15.20 35.89
CA HIS A 54 2.54 -15.37 35.97
C HIS A 54 1.88 -15.87 34.68
N ILE A 55 2.57 -15.72 33.53
CA ILE A 55 2.17 -16.37 32.28
C ILE A 55 2.91 -17.71 32.18
N SER A 56 2.73 -18.58 33.16
CA SER A 56 3.11 -19.98 33.07
C SER A 56 2.22 -20.64 32.01
N PHE A 57 2.67 -20.57 30.76
CA PHE A 57 2.01 -21.11 29.57
C PHE A 57 1.65 -22.60 29.68
N ASN A 58 2.21 -23.33 30.66
CA ASN A 58 1.94 -24.75 30.89
C ASN A 58 0.48 -25.04 31.25
N ASP A 59 -0.22 -24.15 31.96
CA ASP A 59 -1.62 -24.40 32.37
C ASP A 59 -2.64 -24.09 31.26
N LEU A 60 -2.34 -23.12 30.39
CA LEU A 60 -3.17 -22.82 29.21
C LEU A 60 -2.92 -23.78 28.02
N ALA A 61 -1.85 -24.58 28.10
CA ALA A 61 -1.34 -25.41 27.02
C ALA A 61 -1.53 -26.92 27.23
N SER A 62 -2.39 -27.34 28.17
CA SER A 62 -2.56 -28.76 28.55
C SER A 62 -2.53 -29.71 27.34
N GLU A 63 -1.45 -30.49 27.27
CA GLU A 63 -0.89 -31.13 26.07
C GLU A 63 -1.59 -32.41 25.63
N HIS A 64 -2.83 -32.67 26.05
CA HIS A 64 -3.46 -33.99 25.86
C HIS A 64 -4.39 -34.13 24.65
N GLN A 65 -4.38 -33.17 23.72
CA GLN A 65 -5.17 -33.31 22.49
C GLN A 65 -4.31 -33.22 21.23
N LEU A 66 -4.18 -34.39 20.57
CA LEU A 66 -3.65 -34.63 19.22
C LEU A 66 -3.99 -33.46 18.27
N SER A 67 -3.06 -32.51 18.15
CA SER A 67 -3.19 -31.42 17.20
C SER A 67 -2.96 -31.93 15.79
N VAL A 68 -3.78 -31.49 14.84
CA VAL A 68 -3.78 -32.00 13.46
C VAL A 68 -2.46 -31.69 12.76
N LEU A 69 -1.88 -30.53 13.09
CA LEU A 69 -0.58 -30.07 12.59
C LEU A 69 0.57 -30.29 13.58
N SER A 70 0.36 -31.03 14.67
CA SER A 70 1.36 -31.26 15.73
C SER A 70 1.97 -29.97 16.34
N LEU A 71 1.26 -28.84 16.25
CA LEU A 71 1.74 -27.55 16.75
C LEU A 71 1.56 -27.48 18.27
N THR A 72 2.67 -27.45 19.00
CA THR A 72 2.69 -27.17 20.44
C THR A 72 2.16 -25.75 20.70
N ALA A 73 1.62 -25.50 21.89
CA ALA A 73 1.12 -24.17 22.24
C ALA A 73 2.22 -23.09 22.14
N SER A 74 3.44 -23.44 22.58
CA SER A 74 4.64 -22.61 22.40
C SER A 74 4.92 -22.31 20.92
N GLY A 75 4.82 -23.32 20.04
CA GLY A 75 4.99 -23.15 18.60
C GLY A 75 3.97 -22.17 18.01
N ARG A 76 2.69 -22.27 18.40
CA ARG A 76 1.64 -21.34 17.94
C ARG A 76 1.93 -19.91 18.37
N LEU A 77 2.29 -19.70 19.64
CA LEU A 77 2.60 -18.38 20.16
C LEU A 77 3.79 -17.75 19.43
N LYS A 78 4.85 -18.54 19.18
CA LYS A 78 6.01 -18.09 18.39
C LYS A 78 5.61 -17.68 16.97
N LEU A 79 4.80 -18.50 16.29
CA LEU A 79 4.30 -18.16 14.94
C LEU A 79 3.49 -16.87 14.93
N ILE A 80 2.60 -16.69 15.92
CA ILE A 80 1.82 -15.45 16.06
C ILE A 80 2.75 -14.25 16.29
N TYR A 81 3.71 -14.38 17.21
CA TYR A 81 4.66 -13.32 17.54
C TYR A 81 5.51 -12.90 16.33
N PHE A 82 6.15 -13.88 15.66
CA PHE A 82 6.95 -13.60 14.46
C PHE A 82 6.09 -13.07 13.31
N GLY A 83 4.89 -13.62 13.11
CA GLY A 83 3.94 -13.13 12.10
C GLY A 83 3.58 -11.66 12.32
N LEU A 84 3.30 -11.27 13.56
CA LEU A 84 3.00 -9.88 13.94
C LEU A 84 4.22 -8.97 13.78
N ILE A 85 5.42 -9.41 14.16
CA ILE A 85 6.65 -8.62 13.95
C ILE A 85 6.89 -8.37 12.46
N ILE A 86 6.80 -9.43 11.65
CA ILE A 86 7.01 -9.35 10.20
C ILE A 86 5.98 -8.42 9.57
N LEU A 87 4.71 -8.54 9.97
CA LEU A 87 3.64 -7.68 9.47
C LEU A 87 3.81 -6.22 9.89
N GLY A 88 4.17 -5.97 11.16
CA GLY A 88 4.48 -4.63 11.67
C GLY A 88 5.68 -4.01 10.96
N SER A 89 6.74 -4.78 10.72
CA SER A 89 7.92 -4.35 9.97
C SER A 89 7.58 -4.02 8.51
N ALA A 90 6.78 -4.85 7.85
CA ALA A 90 6.29 -4.57 6.50
C ALA A 90 5.49 -3.26 6.43
N ASN A 91 4.60 -3.02 7.41
CA ASN A 91 3.84 -1.77 7.51
C ASN A 91 4.74 -0.54 7.71
N ILE A 92 5.72 -0.63 8.62
CA ILE A 92 6.67 0.47 8.89
C ILE A 92 7.48 0.77 7.63
N LEU A 93 8.07 -0.24 7.00
CA LEU A 93 8.85 -0.06 5.78
C LEU A 93 8.01 0.53 4.65
N TYR A 94 6.77 0.05 4.48
CA TYR A 94 5.80 0.61 3.55
C TYR A 94 5.53 2.10 3.81
N ARG A 95 5.31 2.49 5.07
CA ARG A 95 5.05 3.89 5.45
C ARG A 95 6.25 4.81 5.21
N LEU A 96 7.46 4.33 5.52
CA LEU A 96 8.69 5.08 5.31
C LEU A 96 9.00 5.30 3.82
N ARG A 97 8.64 4.33 2.98
CA ARG A 97 8.89 4.38 1.53
C ARG A 97 7.68 4.84 0.70
N ARG A 98 6.55 5.18 1.34
CA ARG A 98 5.33 5.63 0.66
C ARG A 98 5.61 6.93 -0.11
N PRO A 99 5.43 6.94 -1.45
CA PRO A 99 5.62 8.16 -2.24
C PRO A 99 4.73 9.31 -1.77
N TYR A 100 5.22 10.54 -1.87
CA TYR A 100 4.54 11.74 -1.40
C TYR A 100 3.14 11.91 -2.02
N ILE A 101 2.99 11.56 -3.30
CA ILE A 101 1.70 11.63 -4.03
C ILE A 101 0.58 10.89 -3.32
N PHE A 102 0.89 9.72 -2.75
CA PHE A 102 -0.11 8.94 -2.02
C PHE A 102 -0.52 9.57 -0.69
N ARG A 103 0.25 10.54 -0.15
CA ARG A 103 -0.16 11.32 1.03
C ARG A 103 -1.24 12.34 0.68
N VAL A 104 -1.23 12.84 -0.56
CA VAL A 104 -2.24 13.77 -1.07
C VAL A 104 -3.55 13.01 -1.31
N GLY A 105 -3.52 11.92 -2.10
CA GLY A 105 -4.69 11.06 -2.33
C GLY A 105 -4.29 9.59 -2.52
N THR A 106 -5.08 8.66 -1.97
CA THR A 106 -4.79 7.21 -2.10
C THR A 106 -5.23 6.63 -3.43
N ASP A 107 -6.21 7.26 -4.06
CA ASP A 107 -6.77 6.91 -5.36
C ASP A 107 -6.49 8.01 -6.38
N GLN A 108 -6.49 7.66 -7.67
CA GLN A 108 -6.27 8.63 -8.74
C GLN A 108 -7.29 9.76 -8.69
N PHE A 109 -8.56 9.45 -8.48
CA PHE A 109 -9.63 10.45 -8.45
C PHE A 109 -9.44 11.44 -7.29
N ASP A 110 -9.23 10.89 -6.08
CA ASP A 110 -8.99 11.66 -4.85
C ASP A 110 -7.72 12.52 -4.96
N TYR A 111 -6.66 11.98 -5.58
CA TYR A 111 -5.44 12.74 -5.85
C TYR A 111 -5.69 13.91 -6.80
N VAL A 112 -6.36 13.68 -7.93
CA VAL A 112 -6.62 14.72 -8.94
C VAL A 112 -7.50 15.82 -8.35
N GLU A 113 -8.56 15.46 -7.64
CA GLU A 113 -9.47 16.42 -7.00
C GLU A 113 -8.73 17.31 -5.99
N ARG A 114 -7.99 16.70 -5.06
CA ARG A 114 -7.22 17.45 -4.05
C ARG A 114 -6.10 18.27 -4.66
N ALA A 115 -5.39 17.73 -5.65
CA ALA A 115 -4.32 18.44 -6.32
C ALA A 115 -4.86 19.65 -7.10
N LEU A 116 -6.00 19.52 -7.79
CA LEU A 116 -6.64 20.67 -8.42
C LEU A 116 -6.95 21.76 -7.39
N VAL A 117 -7.50 21.41 -6.22
CA VAL A 117 -7.84 22.40 -5.18
C VAL A 117 -6.61 23.09 -4.60
N HIS A 118 -5.54 22.34 -4.29
CA HIS A 118 -4.44 22.84 -3.47
C HIS A 118 -3.16 23.19 -4.22
N PHE A 119 -2.96 22.71 -5.45
CA PHE A 119 -1.72 22.96 -6.16
C PHE A 119 -1.66 24.38 -6.72
N THR A 120 -0.46 24.95 -6.69
CA THR A 120 -0.11 26.22 -7.34
C THR A 120 0.42 25.98 -8.75
N VAL A 121 0.62 27.06 -9.51
CA VAL A 121 1.23 27.01 -10.85
C VAL A 121 2.58 26.30 -10.83
N ASP A 122 3.43 26.60 -9.84
CA ASP A 122 4.78 26.05 -9.73
C ASP A 122 4.77 24.52 -9.65
N ASN A 123 3.81 23.94 -8.92
CA ASN A 123 3.66 22.49 -8.87
C ASN A 123 3.41 21.91 -10.27
N TYR A 124 2.57 22.55 -11.09
CA TYR A 124 2.31 22.07 -12.46
C TYR A 124 3.52 22.25 -13.38
N ILE A 125 4.33 23.30 -13.18
CA ILE A 125 5.59 23.50 -13.91
C ILE A 125 6.56 22.37 -13.57
N ASP A 126 6.72 22.04 -12.30
CA ASP A 126 7.58 20.93 -11.86
C ASP A 126 7.10 19.58 -12.41
N LEU A 127 5.79 19.31 -12.33
CA LEU A 127 5.20 18.10 -12.88
C LEU A 127 5.40 18.00 -14.40
N ASN A 128 5.15 19.07 -15.13
CA ASN A 128 5.39 19.11 -16.58
C ASN A 128 6.87 18.91 -16.90
N GLY A 129 7.79 19.54 -16.16
CA GLY A 129 9.23 19.37 -16.33
C GLY A 129 9.65 17.90 -16.19
N VAL A 130 9.11 17.20 -15.20
CA VAL A 130 9.35 15.75 -15.01
C VAL A 130 8.73 14.94 -16.16
N ILE A 131 7.54 15.30 -16.67
CA ILE A 131 6.92 14.63 -17.83
C ILE A 131 7.76 14.80 -19.08
N ARG A 132 8.28 16.00 -19.35
CA ARG A 132 9.13 16.28 -20.53
C ARG A 132 10.47 15.58 -20.45
N HIS A 133 11.11 15.58 -19.28
CA HIS A 133 12.44 14.98 -19.11
C HIS A 133 12.40 13.44 -19.12
N GLU A 134 11.43 12.82 -18.44
CA GLU A 134 11.36 11.35 -18.35
C GLU A 134 10.46 10.71 -19.44
N GLY A 135 9.73 11.51 -20.22
CA GLY A 135 8.73 11.07 -21.19
C GLY A 135 7.37 10.72 -20.55
N HIS A 136 6.32 10.54 -21.35
CA HIS A 136 4.98 10.17 -20.87
C HIS A 136 4.74 8.65 -20.92
N ARG A 137 3.92 8.12 -20.00
CA ARG A 137 3.56 6.68 -19.94
C ARG A 137 2.14 6.40 -20.40
N THR A 138 1.26 7.40 -20.31
CA THR A 138 -0.15 7.30 -20.68
C THR A 138 -0.49 8.28 -21.80
N LEU A 139 -1.70 8.15 -22.37
CA LEU A 139 -2.24 9.13 -23.33
C LEU A 139 -2.44 10.51 -22.69
N HIS A 140 -2.62 10.57 -21.37
CA HIS A 140 -2.79 11.84 -20.64
C HIS A 140 -1.51 12.67 -20.57
N GLY A 141 -0.34 12.09 -20.81
CA GLY A 141 0.90 12.84 -20.95
C GLY A 141 1.20 13.31 -22.38
N LYS A 142 0.30 13.05 -23.34
CA LYS A 142 0.41 13.52 -24.73
C LYS A 142 -0.41 14.80 -24.93
N TYR A 143 -0.02 15.87 -24.27
CA TYR A 143 -0.57 17.20 -24.54
C TYR A 143 0.44 18.04 -25.32
N ASP A 144 -0.05 19.11 -25.96
CA ASP A 144 0.78 20.03 -26.71
C ASP A 144 1.55 20.94 -25.75
N ASP A 145 2.87 21.05 -25.93
CA ASP A 145 3.71 21.96 -25.15
C ASP A 145 3.22 23.41 -25.29
N ALA A 146 2.69 23.79 -26.46
CA ALA A 146 2.12 25.12 -26.68
C ALA A 146 0.86 25.39 -25.83
N GLU A 147 0.07 24.34 -25.54
CA GLU A 147 -1.10 24.46 -24.66
C GLU A 147 -0.65 24.69 -23.21
N PHE A 148 0.41 24.00 -22.78
CA PHE A 148 0.99 24.20 -21.45
C PHE A 148 1.63 25.58 -21.31
N ASP A 149 2.37 26.06 -22.30
CA ASP A 149 2.95 27.40 -22.29
C ASP A 149 1.86 28.48 -22.24
N SER A 150 0.77 28.28 -22.99
CA SER A 150 -0.42 29.16 -22.93
C SER A 150 -1.07 29.18 -21.54
N PHE A 151 -1.10 28.04 -20.86
CA PHE A 151 -1.57 27.96 -19.48
C PHE A 151 -0.65 28.73 -18.52
N VAL A 152 0.67 28.54 -18.62
CA VAL A 152 1.65 29.25 -17.77
C VAL A 152 1.56 30.76 -17.99
N ASP A 153 1.47 31.22 -19.23
CA ASP A 153 1.35 32.63 -19.57
C ASP A 153 0.05 33.23 -19.01
N ALA A 154 -1.08 32.53 -19.14
CA ALA A 154 -2.37 32.97 -18.58
C ALA A 154 -2.39 32.98 -17.04
N ALA A 155 -1.70 32.03 -16.42
CA ALA A 155 -1.66 31.88 -14.96
C ALA A 155 -0.71 32.88 -14.29
N THR A 156 0.44 33.13 -14.89
CA THR A 156 1.51 33.97 -14.30
C THR A 156 1.52 35.40 -14.84
N GLY A 157 0.86 35.66 -15.97
CA GLY A 157 0.96 36.96 -16.64
C GLY A 157 2.37 37.24 -17.15
N ARG A 158 3.13 36.22 -17.55
CA ARG A 158 4.56 36.34 -17.94
C ARG A 158 4.82 37.47 -18.93
N ASN A 159 3.92 37.64 -19.89
CA ASN A 159 4.00 38.67 -20.93
C ASN A 159 3.23 39.96 -20.56
N ASN A 160 2.30 39.88 -19.61
CA ASN A 160 1.53 41.02 -19.10
C ASN A 160 1.05 40.74 -17.66
N PRO A 161 1.71 41.30 -16.62
CA PRO A 161 1.41 41.00 -15.23
C PRO A 161 -0.04 41.33 -14.83
N ASP A 162 -0.65 42.32 -15.47
CA ASP A 162 -2.02 42.77 -15.17
C ASP A 162 -3.10 41.77 -15.65
N VAL A 163 -2.71 40.81 -16.50
CA VAL A 163 -3.61 39.80 -17.08
C VAL A 163 -3.52 38.45 -16.38
N GLY A 164 -2.49 38.24 -15.54
CA GLY A 164 -2.27 36.98 -14.82
C GLY A 164 -3.39 36.68 -13.84
N ASN A 165 -4.19 35.65 -14.10
CA ASN A 165 -5.26 35.22 -13.20
C ASN A 165 -5.30 33.70 -13.07
N TRP A 166 -4.73 33.20 -11.97
CA TRP A 166 -4.67 31.78 -11.63
C TRP A 166 -6.03 31.08 -11.73
N ASN A 167 -7.06 31.64 -11.12
CA ASN A 167 -8.37 30.99 -11.02
C ASN A 167 -9.02 30.84 -12.40
N LEU A 168 -8.89 31.86 -13.25
CA LEU A 168 -9.42 31.86 -14.62
C LEU A 168 -8.62 30.91 -15.52
N ALA A 169 -7.29 30.93 -15.42
CA ALA A 169 -6.42 30.01 -16.14
C ALA A 169 -6.72 28.55 -15.76
N LYS A 170 -6.85 28.28 -14.46
CA LYS A 170 -7.18 26.95 -13.94
C LYS A 170 -8.53 26.43 -14.45
N SER A 171 -9.58 27.27 -14.50
CA SER A 171 -10.87 26.84 -15.06
C SER A 171 -10.82 26.65 -16.57
N LYS A 172 -10.04 27.46 -17.29
CA LYS A 172 -9.89 27.37 -18.75
C LYS A 172 -9.12 26.13 -19.18
N PHE A 173 -8.07 25.77 -18.45
CA PHE A 173 -7.14 24.67 -18.77
C PHE A 173 -7.35 23.43 -17.88
N GLU A 174 -8.52 23.27 -17.26
CA GLU A 174 -8.77 22.20 -16.30
C GLU A 174 -8.49 20.80 -16.89
N GLY A 175 -8.84 20.56 -18.16
CA GLY A 175 -8.60 19.29 -18.85
C GLY A 175 -7.11 18.94 -18.97
N LEU A 176 -6.27 19.93 -19.29
CA LEU A 176 -4.81 19.80 -19.35
C LEU A 176 -4.25 19.47 -17.96
N LEU A 177 -4.65 20.24 -16.94
CA LEU A 177 -4.18 20.03 -15.56
C LEU A 177 -4.56 18.65 -15.02
N ARG A 178 -5.79 18.20 -15.28
CA ARG A 178 -6.23 16.84 -14.95
C ARG A 178 -5.36 15.78 -15.65
N SER A 179 -5.03 15.99 -16.91
CA SER A 179 -4.22 15.04 -17.69
C SER A 179 -2.78 14.95 -17.15
N ILE A 180 -2.16 16.07 -16.80
CA ILE A 180 -0.85 16.14 -16.12
C ILE A 180 -0.88 15.37 -14.79
N LEU A 181 -1.93 15.59 -13.98
CA LEU A 181 -2.07 14.93 -12.67
C LEU A 181 -2.28 13.43 -12.81
N ILE A 182 -3.11 12.98 -13.77
CA ILE A 182 -3.35 11.56 -14.03
C ILE A 182 -2.05 10.87 -14.46
N GLU A 183 -1.32 11.45 -15.41
CA GLU A 183 -0.02 10.94 -15.86
C GLU A 183 0.98 10.85 -14.70
N THR A 184 1.05 11.89 -13.88
CA THR A 184 1.93 11.95 -12.71
C THR A 184 1.59 10.87 -11.68
N PHE A 185 0.29 10.69 -11.38
CA PHE A 185 -0.19 9.66 -10.46
C PHE A 185 0.19 8.28 -10.96
N PHE A 186 -0.15 7.96 -12.21
CA PHE A 186 0.13 6.66 -12.81
C PHE A 186 1.63 6.36 -12.82
N ARG A 187 2.45 7.35 -13.18
CA ARG A 187 3.91 7.21 -13.16
C ARG A 187 4.44 6.85 -11.79
N ASN A 188 4.01 7.55 -10.74
CA ASN A 188 4.47 7.29 -9.37
C ASN A 188 3.93 5.96 -8.83
N ASP A 189 2.74 5.55 -9.25
CA ASP A 189 2.17 4.24 -8.96
C ASP A 189 3.02 3.10 -9.55
N VAL A 190 3.69 3.35 -10.69
CA VAL A 190 4.56 2.37 -11.36
C VAL A 190 6.02 2.44 -10.90
N LYS A 191 6.56 3.63 -10.61
CA LYS A 191 8.00 3.86 -10.39
C LYS A 191 8.57 3.04 -9.23
N HIS A 192 7.77 2.79 -8.18
CA HIS A 192 8.22 2.13 -6.96
C HIS A 192 7.70 0.69 -6.80
N ARG A 193 7.35 0.00 -7.89
CA ARG A 193 6.75 -1.35 -7.86
C ARG A 193 7.62 -2.41 -7.19
N LEU A 194 8.94 -2.38 -7.42
CA LEU A 194 9.84 -3.37 -6.82
C LEU A 194 9.80 -3.32 -5.28
N ALA A 195 9.83 -2.12 -4.72
CA ALA A 195 9.71 -1.93 -3.28
C ALA A 195 8.35 -2.43 -2.77
N LEU A 196 7.26 -2.11 -3.49
CA LEU A 196 5.93 -2.61 -3.16
C LEU A 196 5.87 -4.15 -3.15
N THR A 197 6.41 -4.81 -4.18
CA THR A 197 6.46 -6.28 -4.24
C THR A 197 7.21 -6.86 -3.04
N CYS A 198 8.36 -6.30 -2.66
CA CYS A 198 9.07 -6.74 -1.47
C CYS A 198 8.23 -6.62 -0.20
N PHE A 199 7.52 -5.49 -0.01
CA PHE A 199 6.65 -5.30 1.15
C PHE A 199 5.43 -6.21 1.15
N LEU A 200 4.85 -6.47 -0.03
CA LEU A 200 3.75 -7.42 -0.18
C LEU A 200 4.20 -8.83 0.17
N LEU A 201 5.35 -9.30 -0.33
CA LEU A 201 5.89 -10.62 0.02
C LEU A 201 6.12 -10.75 1.53
N LEU A 202 6.68 -9.71 2.16
CA LEU A 202 6.89 -9.68 3.59
C LEU A 202 5.55 -9.72 4.35
N ALA A 203 4.56 -8.94 3.93
CA ALA A 203 3.23 -8.93 4.53
C ALA A 203 2.51 -10.28 4.35
N PHE A 204 2.56 -10.89 3.16
CA PHE A 204 2.01 -12.22 2.90
C PHE A 204 2.67 -13.29 3.76
N CYS A 205 3.98 -13.23 3.94
CA CYS A 205 4.68 -14.12 4.86
C CYS A 205 4.16 -13.93 6.30
N GLY A 206 4.03 -12.69 6.77
CA GLY A 206 3.46 -12.37 8.08
C GLY A 206 2.04 -12.90 8.26
N TYR A 207 1.15 -12.64 7.30
CA TYR A 207 -0.22 -13.17 7.32
C TYR A 207 -0.26 -14.70 7.25
N GLY A 208 0.63 -15.33 6.48
CA GLY A 208 0.76 -16.78 6.41
C GLY A 208 1.10 -17.38 7.78
N LEU A 209 2.06 -16.78 8.49
CA LEU A 209 2.43 -17.20 9.85
C LEU A 209 1.28 -17.04 10.86
N LEU A 210 0.41 -16.04 10.68
CA LEU A 210 -0.80 -15.86 11.50
C LEU A 210 -1.94 -16.81 11.13
N LEU A 211 -2.03 -17.19 9.86
CA LEU A 211 -3.05 -18.09 9.35
C LEU A 211 -2.86 -19.52 9.88
N ILE A 212 -1.62 -20.01 9.96
CA ILE A 212 -1.30 -21.38 10.41
C ILE A 212 -1.92 -21.71 11.79
N PRO A 213 -1.65 -20.96 12.88
CA PRO A 213 -2.22 -21.25 14.19
C PRO A 213 -3.74 -21.02 14.24
N SER A 214 -4.26 -20.04 13.49
CA SER A 214 -5.70 -19.78 13.39
C SER A 214 -6.44 -20.93 12.70
N PHE A 215 -5.86 -21.46 11.63
CA PHE A 215 -6.39 -22.61 10.88
C PHE A 215 -6.34 -23.89 11.71
N ASP A 216 -5.24 -24.14 12.43
CA ASP A 216 -5.16 -25.28 13.37
C ASP A 216 -6.25 -25.22 14.44
N LEU A 217 -6.52 -24.04 15.01
CA LEU A 217 -7.60 -23.84 15.98
C LEU A 217 -8.98 -24.07 15.34
N PHE A 218 -9.22 -23.52 14.16
CA PHE A 218 -10.48 -23.70 13.42
C PHE A 218 -10.80 -25.17 13.15
N VAL A 219 -9.82 -25.94 12.66
CA VAL A 219 -9.98 -27.38 12.41
C VAL A 219 -10.28 -28.15 13.70
N LYS A 220 -9.67 -27.75 14.83
CA LYS A 220 -9.98 -28.36 16.14
C LYS A 220 -11.42 -28.13 16.55
N VAL A 221 -11.91 -26.90 16.43
CA VAL A 221 -13.30 -26.55 16.77
C VAL A 221 -14.27 -27.39 15.94
N ILE A 222 -14.07 -27.47 14.62
CA ILE A 222 -14.90 -28.29 13.74
C ILE A 222 -14.93 -29.76 14.19
N ARG A 223 -13.78 -30.35 14.51
CA ARG A 223 -13.71 -31.75 14.96
C ARG A 223 -14.45 -31.99 16.27
N VAL A 224 -14.32 -31.08 17.23
CA VAL A 224 -15.02 -31.17 18.52
C VAL A 224 -16.53 -31.06 18.31
N THR A 225 -16.97 -30.10 17.48
CA THR A 225 -18.39 -29.92 17.14
C THR A 225 -18.97 -31.17 16.47
N ILE A 226 -18.26 -31.77 15.51
CA ILE A 226 -18.74 -32.99 14.83
C ILE A 226 -18.84 -34.17 15.82
N ARG A 227 -17.84 -34.36 16.69
CA ARG A 227 -17.84 -35.47 17.67
C ARG A 227 -18.85 -35.28 18.80
N GLY A 228 -19.18 -34.05 19.17
CA GLY A 228 -20.16 -33.77 20.23
C GLY A 228 -21.61 -33.95 19.78
N VAL A 229 -21.87 -34.10 18.48
CA VAL A 229 -23.20 -34.29 17.90
C VAL A 229 -23.53 -35.78 17.66
N THR A 230 -22.53 -36.66 17.70
CA THR A 230 -22.66 -38.12 17.60
C THR A 230 -22.58 -38.79 18.96
#